data_AF-A0A844YV51-F1
#
_entry.id   AF-A0A844YV51-F1
#
_cell.length_a   1.000
_cell.length_b   1.000
_cell.length_c   1.000
_cell.angle_alpha   90.00
_cell.angle_beta   90.00
_cell.angle_gamma   90.00
#
_symmetry.space_group_name_H-M   'P 1'
#
loop_
_entity.id
_entity.type
_entity.pdbx_description
1 polymer ?
#
loop_
_entity_poly.entity_id
_entity_poly.type
_entity_poly.pdbx_seq_one_letter_code
_entity_poly.pdbx_strand_id
1 'polypeptide(L)'
;MTDLSSLIKRPTGATPQALAMPAAPAASAVEASLDRMEAINRELGEAALRGGDGSGAQIVSLRYNFTTECGTLLLAMCEDERIFGDRTLFVDMQTALDALRTRITNHQLRWQGDRIEADPAAYRQAAHGIDQAVIAFVADARAALG
;
A
#
# COMPACT_ATOMS: atom_id res chain seq x y z
N MET A 1 49.52 -8.35 -61.84
CA MET A 1 50.18 -8.02 -60.56
C MET A 1 49.88 -6.57 -60.24
N THR A 2 48.93 -6.33 -59.33
CA THR A 2 48.70 -5.02 -58.71
C THR A 2 48.30 -5.27 -57.27
N ASP A 3 49.19 -4.85 -56.38
CA ASP A 3 49.08 -4.82 -54.93
C ASP A 3 48.10 -3.70 -54.55
N LEU A 4 47.11 -4.01 -53.72
CA LEU A 4 46.21 -3.06 -53.08
C LEU A 4 46.29 -3.23 -51.58
N SER A 5 47.45 -2.85 -51.06
CA SER A 5 47.62 -2.26 -49.74
C SER A 5 46.66 -1.08 -49.58
N SER A 6 45.46 -1.31 -49.02
CA SER A 6 44.66 -0.25 -48.41
C SER A 6 44.27 -0.65 -46.99
N LEU A 7 45.00 -0.03 -46.07
CA LEU A 7 44.72 0.09 -44.65
C LEU A 7 43.24 0.32 -44.38
N ILE A 8 42.60 -0.61 -43.68
CA ILE A 8 41.47 -0.28 -42.82
C ILE A 8 41.91 -0.57 -41.38
N LYS A 9 42.40 0.49 -40.72
CA LYS A 9 42.45 0.57 -39.26
C LYS A 9 41.01 0.43 -38.76
N ARG A 10 40.69 -0.66 -38.06
CA ARG A 10 39.51 -0.71 -37.19
C ARG A 10 39.93 -0.37 -35.76
N PRO A 11 39.26 0.58 -35.09
CA PRO A 11 39.61 0.99 -33.75
C PRO A 11 39.24 -0.10 -32.74
N THR A 12 40.22 -0.42 -31.89
CA THR A 12 40.04 -1.16 -30.64
C THR A 12 39.18 -0.31 -29.71
N GLY A 13 37.94 -0.73 -29.50
CA GLY A 13 36.97 -0.05 -28.64
C GLY A 13 35.89 -1.02 -28.21
N ALA A 14 36.28 -2.14 -27.61
CA ALA A 14 35.35 -2.98 -26.88
C ALA A 14 35.01 -2.28 -25.57
N THR A 15 33.92 -1.51 -25.56
CA THR A 15 33.28 -1.06 -24.32
C THR A 15 32.79 -2.32 -23.61
N PRO A 16 33.12 -2.56 -22.33
CA PRO A 16 32.49 -3.64 -21.58
C PRO A 16 31.01 -3.31 -21.49
N GLN A 17 30.16 -4.14 -22.10
CA GLN A 17 28.75 -4.19 -21.73
C GLN A 17 28.72 -4.62 -20.26
N ALA A 18 28.58 -3.64 -19.37
CA ALA A 18 28.12 -3.91 -18.03
C ALA A 18 26.82 -4.70 -18.16
N LEU A 19 26.84 -5.95 -17.72
CA LEU A 19 25.63 -6.74 -17.52
C LEU A 19 24.73 -5.90 -16.62
N ALA A 20 23.75 -5.24 -17.21
CA ALA A 20 22.70 -4.57 -16.46
C ALA A 20 22.04 -5.68 -15.63
N MET A 21 22.28 -5.65 -14.32
CA MET A 21 21.46 -6.43 -13.40
C MET A 21 20.01 -6.06 -13.71
N PRO A 22 19.09 -7.05 -13.79
CA PRO A 22 17.68 -6.72 -13.97
C PRO A 22 17.29 -5.76 -12.85
N ALA A 23 16.75 -4.60 -13.22
CA ALA A 23 16.10 -3.73 -12.26
C ALA A 23 15.11 -4.59 -11.47
N ALA A 24 15.12 -4.46 -10.14
CA ALA A 24 14.12 -5.12 -9.33
C ALA A 24 12.73 -4.84 -9.94
N PRO A 25 11.85 -5.85 -10.09
CA PRO A 25 10.53 -5.62 -10.64
C PRO A 25 9.85 -4.52 -9.83
N ALA A 26 9.20 -3.58 -10.52
CA ALA A 26 8.41 -2.56 -9.85
C ALA A 26 7.37 -3.26 -8.97
N ALA A 27 7.19 -2.78 -7.73
CA ALA A 27 6.19 -3.31 -6.81
C ALA A 27 4.82 -3.36 -7.50
N SER A 28 4.07 -4.44 -7.30
CA SER A 28 2.76 -4.58 -7.94
C SER A 28 1.79 -3.50 -7.43
N ALA A 29 0.72 -3.23 -8.18
CA ALA A 29 -0.31 -2.27 -7.75
C ALA A 29 -0.92 -2.65 -6.39
N VAL A 30 -0.97 -3.95 -6.09
CA VAL A 30 -1.41 -4.50 -4.79
C VAL A 30 -0.43 -4.12 -3.69
N GLU A 31 0.86 -4.39 -3.88
CA GLU A 31 1.91 -4.05 -2.91
C GLU A 31 1.95 -2.54 -2.63
N ALA A 32 1.87 -1.73 -3.68
CA ALA A 32 1.82 -0.28 -3.54
C ALA A 32 0.56 0.19 -2.79
N SER A 33 -0.56 -0.52 -2.92
CA SER A 33 -1.79 -0.21 -2.18
C SER A 33 -1.68 -0.60 -0.70
N LEU A 34 -1.08 -1.76 -0.39
CA LEU A 34 -0.78 -2.17 0.98
C LEU A 34 0.16 -1.18 1.68
N ASP A 35 1.20 -0.70 0.97
CA ASP A 35 2.10 0.34 1.48
C ASP A 35 1.34 1.64 1.80
N ARG A 36 0.42 2.07 0.93
CA ARG A 36 -0.41 3.27 1.16
C ARG A 36 -1.37 3.09 2.33
N MET A 37 -2.01 1.93 2.48
CA MET A 37 -2.86 1.63 3.63
C MET A 37 -2.08 1.74 4.94
N GLU A 38 -0.88 1.16 4.98
CA GLU A 38 0.01 1.22 6.16
C GLU A 38 0.44 2.66 6.47
N ALA A 39 0.78 3.45 5.45
CA ALA A 39 1.12 4.86 5.61
C ALA A 39 -0.05 5.68 6.17
N ILE A 40 -1.25 5.54 5.61
CA ILE A 40 -2.46 6.25 6.08
C ILE A 40 -2.78 5.84 7.52
N ASN A 41 -2.65 4.56 7.88
CA ASN A 41 -2.89 4.08 9.24
C ASN A 41 -1.90 4.67 10.25
N ARG A 42 -0.62 4.80 9.87
CA ARG A 42 0.39 5.48 10.67
C ARG A 42 0.05 6.95 10.90
N GLU A 43 -0.33 7.66 9.83
CA GLU A 43 -0.76 9.06 9.92
C GLU A 43 -2.01 9.24 10.80
N LEU A 44 -2.95 8.29 10.75
CA LEU A 44 -4.10 8.25 11.65
C LEU A 44 -3.68 8.14 13.12
N GLY A 45 -2.75 7.24 13.42
CA GLY A 45 -2.18 7.07 14.76
C GLY A 45 -1.49 8.34 15.26
N GLU A 46 -0.66 8.95 14.42
CA GLU A 46 0.04 10.20 14.73
C GLU A 46 -0.94 11.36 14.97
N ALA A 47 -1.97 11.52 14.14
CA ALA A 47 -3.00 12.53 14.31
C ALA A 47 -3.79 12.33 15.62
N ALA A 48 -4.11 11.08 15.96
CA ALA A 48 -4.80 10.74 17.20
C ALA A 48 -3.96 11.03 18.46
N LEU A 49 -2.64 10.87 18.37
CA LEU A 49 -1.69 11.15 19.46
C LEU A 49 -1.43 12.65 19.63
N ARG A 50 -1.25 13.38 18.52
CA ARG A 50 -0.96 14.82 18.54
C ARG A 50 -2.09 15.62 19.19
N GLY A 51 -3.34 15.28 18.85
CA GLY A 51 -4.52 16.01 19.33
C GLY A 51 -4.52 17.49 18.93
N GLY A 52 -5.41 18.27 19.57
CA GLY A 52 -5.57 19.71 19.34
C GLY A 52 -6.72 20.08 18.40
N ASP A 53 -6.96 21.38 18.28
CA ASP A 53 -8.05 21.93 17.46
C ASP A 53 -7.90 21.51 16.00
N GLY A 54 -8.98 20.97 15.40
CA GLY A 54 -8.99 20.48 14.02
C GLY A 54 -8.42 19.06 13.83
N SER A 55 -7.95 18.40 14.89
CA SER A 55 -7.53 17.00 14.83
C SER A 55 -8.68 16.07 14.41
N GLY A 56 -9.92 16.36 14.83
CA GLY A 56 -11.10 15.60 14.42
C GLY A 56 -11.32 15.62 12.91
N ALA A 57 -11.23 16.80 12.29
CA ALA A 57 -11.37 16.96 10.83
C ALA A 57 -10.25 16.24 10.06
N GLN A 58 -9.00 16.35 10.53
CA GLN A 58 -7.87 15.64 9.93
C GLN A 58 -8.07 14.11 9.98
N ILE A 59 -8.48 13.58 11.13
CA ILE A 59 -8.75 12.16 11.33
C ILE A 59 -9.88 11.69 10.39
N VAL A 60 -10.96 12.47 10.25
CA VAL A 60 -12.05 12.16 9.32
C VAL A 60 -11.56 12.13 7.87
N SER A 61 -10.70 13.07 7.46
CA SER A 61 -10.12 13.08 6.12
C SER A 61 -9.24 11.84 5.86
N LEU A 62 -8.35 11.50 6.80
CA LEU A 62 -7.49 10.31 6.68
C LEU A 62 -8.29 9.01 6.60
N ARG A 63 -9.39 8.91 7.34
CA ARG A 63 -10.33 7.78 7.26
C ARG A 63 -10.99 7.64 5.90
N TYR A 64 -11.37 8.75 5.27
CA TYR A 64 -11.89 8.73 3.91
C TYR A 64 -10.83 8.23 2.91
N ASN A 65 -9.59 8.69 3.06
CA ASN A 65 -8.47 8.21 2.24
C ASN A 65 -8.26 6.71 2.42
N PHE A 66 -8.32 6.20 3.66
CA PHE A 66 -8.19 4.77 3.94
C PHE A 66 -9.32 3.95 3.29
N THR A 67 -10.58 4.40 3.40
CA THR A 67 -11.72 3.73 2.75
C THR A 67 -11.57 3.73 1.22
N THR A 68 -11.05 4.82 0.65
CA THR A 68 -10.75 4.92 -0.78
C THR A 68 -9.67 3.92 -1.18
N GLU A 69 -8.59 3.83 -0.41
CA GLU A 69 -7.50 2.89 -0.68
C GLU A 69 -7.96 1.42 -0.57
N CYS A 70 -8.90 1.10 0.32
CA CYS A 70 -9.53 -0.24 0.32
C CYS A 70 -10.23 -0.55 -1.02
N GLY A 71 -10.81 0.44 -1.68
CA GLY A 71 -11.37 0.28 -3.03
C GLY A 71 -10.28 0.09 -4.09
N THR A 72 -9.20 0.87 -4.01
CA THR A 72 -8.03 0.74 -4.87
C THR A 72 -7.40 -0.65 -4.77
N LEU A 73 -7.24 -1.18 -3.56
CA LEU A 73 -6.70 -2.52 -3.33
C LEU A 73 -7.55 -3.60 -4.01
N LEU A 74 -8.88 -3.52 -3.86
CA LEU A 74 -9.79 -4.49 -4.46
C LEU A 74 -9.68 -4.50 -5.99
N LEU A 75 -9.54 -3.33 -6.62
CA LEU A 75 -9.33 -3.23 -8.06
C LEU A 75 -7.96 -3.79 -8.46
N ALA A 76 -6.90 -3.45 -7.72
CA ALA A 76 -5.55 -3.96 -7.97
C ALA A 76 -5.49 -5.49 -7.86
N MET A 77 -6.24 -6.09 -6.93
CA MET A 77 -6.34 -7.55 -6.81
C MET A 77 -6.93 -8.23 -8.05
N CYS A 78 -7.85 -7.56 -8.76
CA CYS A 78 -8.42 -8.09 -10.01
C CYS A 78 -7.43 -8.05 -11.18
N GLU A 79 -6.40 -7.22 -11.09
CA GLU A 79 -5.40 -6.99 -12.14
C GLU A 79 -4.06 -7.70 -11.85
N ASP A 80 -3.81 -8.15 -10.62
CA ASP A 80 -2.60 -8.89 -10.24
C ASP A 80 -2.75 -10.38 -10.60
N GLU A 81 -1.95 -10.84 -11.57
CA GLU A 81 -2.01 -12.21 -12.10
C GLU A 81 -1.78 -13.29 -11.02
N ARG A 82 -0.99 -13.00 -9.97
CA ARG A 82 -0.74 -13.94 -8.87
C ARG A 82 -2.04 -14.23 -8.10
N ILE A 83 -2.83 -13.19 -7.90
CA ILE A 83 -4.09 -13.24 -7.16
C ILE A 83 -5.22 -13.73 -8.07
N PHE A 84 -5.32 -13.20 -9.28
CA PHE A 84 -6.35 -13.61 -10.24
C PHE A 84 -6.21 -15.08 -10.66
N GLY A 85 -4.96 -15.58 -10.75
CA GLY A 85 -4.66 -16.98 -11.02
C GLY A 85 -4.98 -17.93 -9.86
N ASP A 86 -5.10 -17.42 -8.63
CA ASP A 86 -5.47 -18.18 -7.44
C ASP A 86 -6.78 -17.68 -6.85
N ARG A 87 -7.88 -18.30 -7.28
CA ARG A 87 -9.23 -17.97 -6.81
C ARG A 87 -9.39 -18.07 -5.29
N THR A 88 -8.68 -18.98 -4.64
CA THR A 88 -8.78 -19.14 -3.18
C THR A 88 -8.17 -17.94 -2.50
N LEU A 89 -6.95 -17.55 -2.92
CA LEU A 89 -6.27 -16.36 -2.45
C LEU A 89 -7.12 -15.09 -2.65
N PHE A 90 -7.70 -14.91 -3.84
CA PHE A 90 -8.57 -13.76 -4.12
C PHE A 90 -9.74 -13.68 -3.14
N VAL A 91 -10.46 -14.79 -2.92
CA VAL A 91 -11.63 -14.84 -2.04
C VAL A 91 -11.24 -14.60 -0.58
N ASP A 92 -10.13 -15.17 -0.13
CA ASP A 92 -9.65 -15.01 1.24
C ASP A 92 -9.24 -13.55 1.51
N MET A 93 -8.47 -12.94 0.60
CA MET A 93 -8.09 -11.53 0.68
C MET A 93 -9.31 -10.60 0.62
N GLN A 94 -10.26 -10.86 -0.27
CA GLN A 94 -11.50 -10.06 -0.38
C GLN A 94 -12.31 -10.15 0.91
N THR A 95 -12.47 -11.35 1.46
CA THR A 95 -13.22 -11.58 2.71
C THR A 95 -12.56 -10.86 3.89
N ALA A 96 -11.23 -10.93 3.98
CA ALA A 96 -10.47 -10.22 5.01
C ALA A 96 -10.60 -8.69 4.88
N LEU A 97 -10.55 -8.18 3.65
CA LEU A 97 -10.72 -6.75 3.36
C LEU A 97 -12.14 -6.27 3.72
N ASP A 98 -13.18 -7.04 3.40
CA ASP A 98 -14.57 -6.71 3.75
C ASP A 98 -14.83 -6.71 5.25
N ALA A 99 -14.22 -7.65 5.97
CA ALA A 99 -14.26 -7.68 7.43
C ALA A 99 -13.58 -6.44 8.03
N LEU A 100 -12.43 -6.04 7.48
CA LEU A 100 -11.74 -4.82 7.88
C LEU A 100 -12.58 -3.57 7.61
N ARG A 101 -13.13 -3.43 6.40
CA ARG A 101 -14.02 -2.32 6.01
C ARG A 101 -15.24 -2.20 6.92
N THR A 102 -15.84 -3.33 7.30
CA THR A 102 -16.98 -3.35 8.23
C THR A 102 -16.58 -2.84 9.62
N ARG A 103 -15.45 -3.29 10.17
CA ARG A 103 -14.92 -2.81 11.46
C ARG A 103 -14.66 -1.31 11.44
N ILE A 104 -14.02 -0.83 10.38
CA ILE A 104 -13.73 0.59 10.17
C ILE A 104 -15.02 1.40 10.08
N THR A 105 -15.98 0.96 9.27
CA THR A 105 -17.28 1.66 9.11
C THR A 105 -18.00 1.79 10.45
N ASN A 106 -18.10 0.70 11.22
CA ASN A 106 -18.72 0.71 12.55
C ASN A 106 -18.00 1.67 13.52
N HIS A 107 -16.67 1.69 13.46
CA HIS A 107 -15.87 2.62 14.25
C HIS A 107 -16.11 4.09 13.85
N GLN A 108 -16.17 4.38 12.55
CA GLN A 108 -16.41 5.72 12.01
C GLN A 108 -17.80 6.25 12.37
N LEU A 109 -18.83 5.41 12.31
CA LEU A 109 -20.20 5.78 12.72
C LEU A 109 -20.26 6.23 14.18
N ARG A 110 -19.46 5.61 15.05
CA ARG A 110 -19.38 5.98 16.47
C ARG A 110 -18.60 7.26 16.70
N TRP A 111 -17.53 7.49 15.95
CA TRP A 111 -16.52 8.53 16.19
C TRP A 111 -16.53 9.59 15.10
N GLN A 112 -17.46 10.54 15.13
CA GLN A 112 -17.42 11.72 14.26
C GLN A 112 -16.44 12.78 14.79
N GLY A 113 -16.06 13.75 13.93
CA GLY A 113 -15.08 14.80 14.24
C GLY A 113 -15.31 15.46 15.61
N ASP A 114 -16.49 16.02 15.82
CA ASP A 114 -16.86 16.69 17.08
C ASP A 114 -16.75 15.77 18.30
N ARG A 115 -17.03 14.47 18.14
CA ARG A 115 -16.92 13.49 19.24
C ARG A 115 -15.47 13.14 19.55
N ILE A 116 -14.63 13.10 18.53
CA ILE A 116 -13.18 12.89 18.69
C ILE A 116 -12.58 14.08 19.45
N GLU A 117 -13.01 15.30 19.11
CA GLU A 117 -12.55 16.52 19.78
C GLU A 117 -13.06 16.61 21.23
N ALA A 118 -14.29 16.18 21.49
CA ALA A 118 -14.86 16.14 22.83
C ALA A 118 -14.20 15.11 23.76
N ASP A 119 -13.73 13.97 23.23
CA ASP A 119 -13.08 12.92 24.01
C ASP A 119 -11.95 12.21 23.23
N PRO A 120 -10.78 12.87 23.08
CA PRO A 120 -9.67 12.32 22.30
C PRO A 120 -9.03 11.10 22.96
N ALA A 121 -9.14 10.96 24.30
CA ALA A 121 -8.58 9.84 25.03
C ALA A 121 -9.38 8.55 24.76
N ALA A 122 -10.71 8.60 24.88
CA ALA A 122 -11.54 7.45 24.57
C ALA A 122 -11.50 7.11 23.06
N TYR A 123 -11.34 8.12 22.19
CA TYR A 123 -11.10 7.89 20.77
C TYR A 123 -9.84 7.04 20.55
N ARG A 124 -8.69 7.45 21.12
CA ARG A 124 -7.43 6.70 20.98
C ARG A 124 -7.55 5.25 21.44
N GLN A 125 -8.20 5.03 22.59
CA GLN A 125 -8.42 3.67 23.09
C GLN A 125 -9.24 2.83 22.11
N ALA A 126 -10.29 3.41 21.51
CA ALA A 126 -11.10 2.71 20.52
C ALA A 126 -10.37 2.52 19.18
N ALA A 127 -9.49 3.44 18.79
CA ALA A 127 -8.73 3.40 17.54
C ALA A 127 -7.66 2.30 17.56
N HIS A 128 -7.13 1.95 18.74
CA HIS A 128 -6.13 0.89 18.88
C HIS A 128 -6.59 -0.45 18.28
N GLY A 129 -7.85 -0.82 18.44
CA GLY A 129 -8.38 -2.05 17.86
C GLY A 129 -8.47 -2.02 16.32
N ILE A 130 -8.63 -0.83 15.73
CA ILE A 130 -8.61 -0.65 14.27
C ILE A 130 -7.17 -0.74 13.76
N ASP A 131 -6.25 -0.03 14.42
CA ASP A 131 -4.81 -0.07 14.09
C ASP A 131 -4.27 -1.50 14.03
N GLN A 132 -4.53 -2.30 15.06
CA GLN A 132 -4.11 -3.71 15.10
C GLN A 132 -4.75 -4.54 13.97
N ALA A 133 -6.00 -4.28 13.62
CA ALA A 133 -6.67 -4.99 12.53
C ALA A 133 -6.07 -4.64 11.16
N VAL A 134 -5.69 -3.37 10.94
CA VAL A 134 -5.02 -2.94 9.71
C VAL A 134 -3.62 -3.57 9.60
N ILE A 135 -2.83 -3.52 10.68
CA ILE A 135 -1.48 -4.12 10.72
C ILE A 135 -1.55 -5.62 10.40
N ALA A 136 -2.47 -6.35 11.05
CA ALA A 136 -2.65 -7.77 10.81
C ALA A 136 -3.04 -8.05 9.35
N PHE A 137 -4.03 -7.33 8.82
CA PHE A 137 -4.46 -7.47 7.43
C PHE A 137 -3.30 -7.25 6.45
N VAL A 138 -2.53 -6.17 6.60
CA VAL A 138 -1.40 -5.87 5.71
C VAL A 138 -0.32 -6.94 5.80
N ALA A 139 0.02 -7.40 7.01
CA ALA A 139 1.01 -8.44 7.21
C ALA A 139 0.59 -9.77 6.56
N ASP A 140 -0.66 -10.20 6.79
CA ASP A 140 -1.20 -11.44 6.23
C ASP A 140 -1.29 -11.37 4.70
N ALA A 141 -1.74 -10.23 4.15
CA ALA A 141 -1.80 -10.01 2.72
C ALA A 141 -0.42 -10.09 2.06
N ARG A 142 0.62 -9.48 2.65
CA ARG A 142 1.99 -9.59 2.14
C ARG A 142 2.49 -11.03 2.21
N ALA A 143 2.26 -11.71 3.33
CA ALA A 143 2.70 -13.09 3.51
C ALA A 143 2.06 -14.05 2.48
N ALA A 144 0.82 -13.79 2.08
CA ALA A 144 0.11 -14.57 1.08
C ALA A 144 0.63 -14.34 -0.36
N LEU A 145 1.26 -13.19 -0.63
CA LEU A 145 1.78 -12.83 -1.96
C LEU A 145 3.20 -13.35 -2.26
N GLY A 146 3.93 -13.80 -1.24
CA GLY A 146 5.26 -14.40 -1.35
C GLY A 146 6.40 -13.40 -1.32
#